data_AF-A0A085WC25-F1
#
_entry.id   AF-A0A085WC25-F1
#
_cell.length_a   1.000
_cell.length_b   1.000
_cell.length_c   1.000
_cell.angle_alpha   90.00
_cell.angle_beta   90.00
_cell.angle_gamma   90.00
#
_symmetry.space_group_name_H-M   'P 1'
#
loop_
_entity.id
_entity.type
_entity.pdbx_description
1 polymer ?
#
loop_
_entity_poly.entity_id
_entity_poly.type
_entity_poly.pdbx_seq_one_letter_code
_entity_poly.pdbx_strand_id
1 'polypeptide(L)'
;MSDLKDDLAGVPDEVKRVLAHLKPEPEAAAEVREQLLSGLDAHVQTSAGPLREVLECMRRVLQSTRPGAPFQPHFAREFTAALERYRKDPSASQPPPEVLLDCLIFLRELVQARGLGGLLEAVDEVSSEPAAPPKETRQQQDLQTRIRLSNTRG
;
A
#
# COMPACT_ATOMS: atom_id res chain seq x y z
N MET A 1 25.14 24.18 4.98
CA MET A 1 24.68 22.91 5.56
C MET A 1 23.93 23.29 6.82
N SER A 2 22.63 23.57 6.70
CA SER A 2 21.83 24.02 7.85
C SER A 2 21.46 22.81 8.71
N ASP A 3 21.68 22.97 10.01
CA ASP A 3 21.54 21.99 11.07
C ASP A 3 20.14 21.36 11.14
N LEU A 4 20.07 20.07 10.80
CA LEU A 4 18.92 19.19 11.07
C LEU A 4 18.57 19.12 12.58
N LYS A 5 19.44 19.66 13.45
CA LYS A 5 19.27 19.70 14.91
C LYS A 5 18.24 20.72 15.38
N ASP A 6 18.01 21.82 14.64
CA ASP A 6 17.06 22.87 15.05
C ASP A 6 15.60 22.49 14.75
N ASP A 7 15.34 21.74 13.67
CA ASP A 7 13.98 21.39 13.22
C ASP A 7 13.26 20.32 14.07
N LEU A 8 13.95 19.67 15.03
CA LEU A 8 13.39 18.58 15.84
C LEU A 8 12.86 19.05 17.21
N ALA A 9 12.95 20.34 17.53
CA ALA A 9 12.61 20.87 18.86
C ALA A 9 11.14 20.66 19.29
N GLY A 10 10.21 20.51 18.33
CA GLY A 10 8.78 20.25 18.58
C GLY A 10 8.32 18.82 18.30
N VAL A 11 9.24 17.91 17.94
CA VAL A 11 8.89 16.55 17.50
C VAL A 11 8.82 15.60 18.71
N PRO A 12 7.79 14.75 18.84
CA PRO A 12 7.72 13.74 19.91
C PRO A 12 8.93 12.80 19.89
N ASP A 13 9.36 12.33 21.05
CA ASP A 13 10.57 11.51 21.18
C ASP A 13 10.44 10.14 20.48
N GLU A 14 9.23 9.62 20.32
CA GLU A 14 8.93 8.45 19.50
C GLU A 14 9.29 8.71 18.04
N VAL A 15 8.90 9.87 17.52
CA VAL A 15 9.15 10.26 16.12
C VAL A 15 10.64 10.53 15.92
N LYS A 16 11.32 11.19 16.87
CA LYS A 16 12.78 11.36 16.83
C LYS A 16 13.51 10.03 16.78
N ARG A 17 13.06 9.03 17.55
CA ARG A 17 13.63 7.67 17.52
C ARG A 17 13.45 7.02 16.16
N VAL A 18 12.27 7.10 15.55
CA VAL A 18 12.04 6.58 14.19
C VAL A 18 12.94 7.30 13.17
N LEU A 19 12.99 8.63 13.20
CA LEU A 19 13.82 9.43 12.29
C LEU A 19 15.31 9.12 12.43
N ALA A 20 15.80 8.85 13.64
CA ALA A 20 17.19 8.47 13.90
C ALA A 20 17.59 7.13 13.26
N HIS A 21 16.62 6.27 12.94
CA HIS A 21 16.85 4.98 12.28
C HIS A 21 16.61 5.04 10.76
N LEU A 22 16.15 6.17 10.22
CA LEU A 22 16.02 6.34 8.78
C LEU A 22 17.39 6.43 8.13
N LYS A 23 17.62 5.55 7.15
CA LYS A 23 18.81 5.60 6.31
C LYS A 23 18.59 6.58 5.15
N PRO A 24 19.64 7.26 4.68
CA PRO A 24 19.55 8.05 3.47
C PRO A 24 19.14 7.16 2.30
N GLU A 25 18.49 7.75 1.31
CA GLU A 25 18.14 7.05 0.09
C GLU A 25 19.41 6.60 -0.66
N PRO A 26 19.47 5.36 -1.18
CA PRO A 26 20.58 4.91 -2.03
C PRO A 26 20.67 5.75 -3.31
N GLU A 27 21.88 6.09 -3.76
CA GLU A 27 22.09 6.90 -4.96
C GLU A 27 21.43 6.28 -6.21
N ALA A 28 21.52 4.96 -6.36
CA ALA A 28 20.92 4.21 -7.46
C ALA A 28 19.38 4.29 -7.51
N ALA A 29 18.72 4.59 -6.38
CA ALA A 29 17.26 4.65 -6.32
C ALA A 29 16.70 5.84 -7.12
N ALA A 30 17.46 6.93 -7.25
CA ALA A 30 17.07 8.05 -8.09
C ALA A 30 17.00 7.62 -9.57
N GLU A 31 18.02 6.94 -10.08
CA GLU A 31 18.08 6.49 -11.47
C GLU A 31 16.98 5.49 -11.81
N VAL A 32 16.79 4.47 -10.96
CA VAL A 32 15.74 3.46 -11.13
C VAL A 32 14.35 4.11 -11.16
N ARG A 33 14.10 5.06 -10.26
CA ARG A 33 12.82 5.80 -10.24
C ARG A 33 12.56 6.55 -11.54
N GLU A 34 13.55 7.26 -12.07
CA GLU A 34 13.37 8.02 -13.32
C GLU A 34 13.16 7.08 -14.52
N GLN A 35 13.82 5.92 -14.55
CA GLN A 35 13.57 4.88 -15.55
C GLN A 35 12.13 4.36 -15.47
N LEU A 36 11.64 4.05 -14.26
CA LEU A 36 10.26 3.59 -14.04
C LEU A 36 9.24 4.66 -14.41
N LEU A 37 9.49 5.93 -14.06
CA LEU A 37 8.63 7.05 -14.44
C LEU A 37 8.53 7.20 -15.96
N SER A 38 9.66 7.07 -16.67
CA SER A 38 9.68 7.08 -18.14
C SER A 38 8.91 5.89 -18.73
N GLY A 39 9.05 4.70 -18.15
CA GLY A 39 8.30 3.51 -18.56
C GLY A 39 6.79 3.70 -18.38
N LEU A 40 6.37 4.21 -17.22
CA LEU A 40 4.97 4.55 -16.95
C LEU A 40 4.44 5.58 -17.95
N ASP A 41 5.20 6.64 -18.24
CA ASP A 41 4.78 7.68 -19.19
C ASP A 41 4.53 7.11 -20.59
N ALA A 42 5.36 6.16 -21.06
CA ALA A 42 5.16 5.48 -22.33
C ALA A 42 3.87 4.64 -22.36
N HIS A 43 3.57 3.93 -21.27
CA HIS A 43 2.33 3.15 -21.14
C HIS A 43 1.10 4.05 -20.98
N VAL A 44 1.18 5.17 -20.26
CA VAL A 44 0.07 6.13 -20.10
C VAL A 44 -0.36 6.70 -21.46
N GLN A 45 0.58 6.99 -22.35
CA GLN A 45 0.29 7.54 -23.68
C GLN A 45 -0.52 6.57 -24.57
N THR A 46 -0.31 5.28 -24.40
CA THR A 46 -0.91 4.22 -25.22
C THR A 46 -2.11 3.56 -24.55
N SER A 47 -2.29 3.77 -23.24
CA SER A 47 -3.39 3.21 -22.45
C SER A 47 -4.63 4.11 -22.45
N ALA A 48 -5.79 3.48 -22.27
CA ALA A 48 -7.07 4.17 -22.13
C ALA A 48 -7.87 3.58 -20.96
N GLY A 49 -8.91 4.30 -20.55
CA GLY A 49 -9.85 3.83 -19.52
C GLY A 49 -9.19 3.57 -18.16
N PRO A 50 -9.70 2.59 -17.39
CA PRO A 50 -9.22 2.29 -16.04
C PRO A 50 -7.73 1.92 -15.95
N LEU A 51 -7.14 1.30 -16.98
CA LEU A 51 -5.71 0.99 -16.98
C LEU A 51 -4.85 2.25 -16.94
N ARG A 52 -5.21 3.25 -17.75
CA ARG A 52 -4.51 4.54 -17.78
C ARG A 52 -4.53 5.19 -16.40
N GLU A 53 -5.66 5.11 -15.70
CA GLU A 53 -5.78 5.68 -14.37
C GLU A 53 -4.89 4.98 -13.33
N VAL A 54 -4.79 3.64 -13.40
CA VAL A 54 -3.85 2.89 -12.54
C VAL A 54 -2.41 3.36 -12.77
N LEU A 55 -2.01 3.52 -14.03
CA LEU A 55 -0.67 3.98 -14.41
C LEU A 55 -0.41 5.42 -13.94
N GLU A 56 -1.37 6.34 -14.09
CA GLU A 56 -1.27 7.72 -13.62
C GLU A 56 -1.21 7.80 -12.08
N CYS A 57 -1.97 6.97 -11.37
CA CYS A 57 -1.88 6.85 -9.92
C CYS A 57 -0.50 6.34 -9.47
N MET A 58 0.02 5.27 -10.10
CA MET A 58 1.35 4.75 -9.78
C MET A 58 2.45 5.80 -10.01
N ARG A 59 2.35 6.53 -11.12
CA ARG A 59 3.28 7.63 -11.44
C ARG A 59 3.30 8.69 -10.33
N ARG A 60 2.13 9.10 -9.82
CA ARG A 60 2.03 10.05 -8.69
C ARG A 60 2.64 9.50 -7.40
N VAL A 61 2.43 8.21 -7.12
CA VAL A 61 3.08 7.53 -5.98
C VAL A 61 4.60 7.59 -6.12
N LEU A 62 5.18 7.22 -7.27
CA LEU A 62 6.63 7.28 -7.48
C LEU A 62 7.21 8.70 -7.41
N GLN A 63 6.48 9.70 -7.89
CA GLN A 63 6.90 11.10 -7.76
C GLN A 63 6.92 11.55 -6.29
N SER A 64 5.96 11.07 -5.49
CA SER A 64 5.86 11.41 -4.07
C SER A 64 6.98 10.83 -3.21
N THR A 65 7.72 9.84 -3.71
CA THR A 65 8.83 9.27 -2.95
C THR A 65 10.13 10.07 -3.11
N ARG A 66 10.16 11.13 -3.93
CA ARG A 66 11.38 11.92 -4.19
C ARG A 66 11.85 12.59 -2.90
N PRO A 67 13.18 12.72 -2.67
CA PRO A 67 13.68 13.47 -1.53
C PRO A 67 13.08 14.89 -1.52
N GLY A 68 12.52 15.29 -0.37
CA GLY A 68 11.88 16.60 -0.20
C GLY A 68 10.45 16.72 -0.76
N ALA A 69 9.90 15.68 -1.39
CA ALA A 69 8.49 15.67 -1.77
C ALA A 69 7.60 15.64 -0.51
N PRO A 70 6.48 16.38 -0.49
CA PRO A 70 5.54 16.35 0.63
C PRO A 70 4.90 14.96 0.73
N PHE A 71 4.66 14.51 1.96
CA PHE A 71 3.94 13.27 2.22
C PHE A 71 2.49 13.37 1.73
N GLN A 72 2.05 12.40 0.93
CA GLN A 72 0.71 12.37 0.33
C GLN A 72 -0.01 11.05 0.68
N PRO A 73 -0.70 10.97 1.83
CA PRO A 73 -1.31 9.72 2.29
C PRO A 73 -2.46 9.23 1.40
N HIS A 74 -3.06 10.13 0.60
CA HIS A 74 -4.19 9.79 -0.25
C HIS A 74 -3.80 9.00 -1.51
N PHE A 75 -2.53 9.09 -1.97
CA PHE A 75 -2.09 8.40 -3.19
C PHE A 75 -2.21 6.88 -3.10
N ALA A 76 -1.94 6.28 -1.94
CA ALA A 76 -2.14 4.85 -1.74
C ALA A 76 -3.61 4.46 -1.92
N ARG A 77 -4.54 5.21 -1.31
CA ARG A 77 -5.98 4.96 -1.41
C ARG A 77 -6.48 5.11 -2.85
N GLU A 78 -6.02 6.15 -3.55
CA GLU A 78 -6.38 6.38 -4.94
C GLU A 78 -5.87 5.29 -5.86
N PHE A 79 -4.63 4.83 -5.66
CA PHE A 79 -4.06 3.72 -6.41
C PHE A 79 -4.85 2.42 -6.19
N THR A 80 -5.17 2.07 -4.95
CA THR A 80 -6.01 0.89 -4.63
C THR A 80 -7.41 1.02 -5.27
N ALA A 81 -8.02 2.19 -5.22
CA ALA A 81 -9.33 2.41 -5.82
C ALA A 81 -9.29 2.30 -7.37
N ALA A 82 -8.22 2.77 -8.00
CA ALA A 82 -8.02 2.64 -9.44
C ALA A 82 -7.79 1.16 -9.84
N LEU A 83 -6.99 0.42 -9.06
CA LEU A 83 -6.77 -1.02 -9.25
C LEU A 83 -8.09 -1.81 -9.16
N GLU A 84 -8.92 -1.52 -8.17
CA GLU A 84 -10.23 -2.16 -8.03
C GLU A 84 -11.16 -1.87 -9.21
N ARG A 85 -11.10 -0.65 -9.76
CA ARG A 85 -11.88 -0.28 -10.94
C ARG A 85 -11.35 -0.96 -12.20
N TYR A 86 -10.03 -1.04 -12.36
CA TYR A 86 -9.40 -1.80 -13.43
C TYR A 86 -9.78 -3.28 -13.39
N ARG A 87 -9.72 -3.92 -12.22
CA ARG A 87 -10.07 -5.33 -12.05
C ARG A 87 -11.52 -5.65 -12.40
N LYS A 88 -12.42 -4.68 -12.19
CA LYS A 88 -13.87 -4.83 -12.46
C LYS A 88 -14.25 -4.41 -13.88
N ASP A 89 -13.32 -3.85 -14.65
CA ASP A 89 -13.60 -3.43 -16.02
C ASP A 89 -13.71 -4.67 -16.92
N PRO A 90 -14.88 -4.94 -17.53
CA PRO A 90 -15.03 -6.05 -18.48
C PRO A 90 -14.12 -5.90 -19.71
N SER A 91 -13.59 -4.70 -19.98
CA SER A 91 -12.65 -4.40 -21.05
C SER A 91 -11.19 -4.66 -20.66
N ALA A 92 -10.90 -4.95 -19.39
CA ALA A 92 -9.56 -5.32 -18.91
C ALA A 92 -9.21 -6.76 -19.35
N SER A 93 -9.06 -6.94 -20.66
CA SER A 93 -8.65 -8.21 -21.28
C SER A 93 -7.15 -8.45 -21.14
N GLN A 94 -6.37 -7.43 -20.81
CA GLN A 94 -4.91 -7.50 -20.79
C GLN A 94 -4.40 -7.57 -19.34
N PRO A 95 -3.34 -8.34 -19.08
CA PRO A 95 -2.66 -8.26 -17.80
C PRO A 95 -2.12 -6.83 -17.60
N PRO A 96 -1.99 -6.35 -16.35
CA PRO A 96 -1.30 -5.10 -16.08
C PRO A 96 0.11 -5.13 -16.69
N PRO A 97 0.61 -4.01 -17.26
CA PRO A 97 1.98 -3.91 -17.74
C PRO A 97 3.01 -4.27 -16.66
N GLU A 98 4.09 -4.95 -17.03
CA GLU A 98 5.16 -5.37 -16.10
C GLU A 98 5.76 -4.19 -15.32
N VAL A 99 5.83 -3.00 -15.92
CA VAL A 99 6.30 -1.78 -15.25
C VAL A 99 5.57 -1.50 -13.94
N LEU A 100 4.29 -1.87 -13.81
CA LEU A 100 3.55 -1.71 -12.54
C LEU A 100 4.10 -2.61 -11.43
N LEU A 101 4.49 -3.84 -11.77
CA LEU A 101 5.11 -4.76 -10.83
C LEU A 101 6.49 -4.25 -10.41
N ASP A 102 7.30 -3.78 -11.38
CA ASP A 102 8.62 -3.21 -11.11
C ASP A 102 8.52 -1.99 -10.19
N CYS A 103 7.50 -1.14 -10.37
CA CYS A 103 7.23 -0.02 -9.47
C CYS A 103 6.95 -0.48 -8.03
N LEU A 104 6.15 -1.54 -7.85
CA LEU A 104 5.84 -2.08 -6.52
C LEU A 104 7.07 -2.69 -5.86
N ILE A 105 7.90 -3.41 -6.62
CA ILE A 105 9.16 -3.97 -6.15
C ILE A 105 10.09 -2.84 -5.70
N PHE A 106 10.27 -1.82 -6.54
CA PHE A 106 11.07 -0.64 -6.21
C PHE A 106 10.58 0.05 -4.93
N LEU A 107 9.27 0.24 -4.76
CA LEU A 107 8.71 0.84 -3.55
C LEU A 107 9.02 0.02 -2.30
N ARG A 108 8.91 -1.32 -2.39
CA ARG A 108 9.27 -2.23 -1.29
C ARG A 108 10.75 -2.12 -0.96
N GLU A 109 11.62 -2.19 -1.96
CA GLU A 109 13.07 -2.08 -1.79
C GLU A 109 13.47 -0.71 -1.22
N LEU A 110 12.82 0.36 -1.66
CA LEU A 110 13.07 1.71 -1.16
C LEU A 110 12.75 1.83 0.33
N VAL A 111 11.63 1.26 0.78
CA VAL A 111 11.25 1.24 2.20
C VAL A 111 12.25 0.41 3.01
N GLN A 112 12.68 -0.75 2.51
CA GLN A 112 13.71 -1.57 3.14
C GLN A 112 15.05 -0.83 3.24
N ALA A 113 15.49 -0.19 2.15
CA ALA A 113 16.73 0.55 2.07
C ALA A 113 16.76 1.73 3.05
N ARG A 114 15.61 2.39 3.27
CA ARG A 114 15.43 3.46 4.27
C ARG A 114 15.41 2.97 5.72
N GLY A 115 15.60 1.67 5.96
CA GLY A 115 15.62 1.09 7.31
C GLY A 115 14.23 0.81 7.89
N LEU A 116 13.18 0.90 7.07
CA LEU A 116 11.79 0.67 7.48
C LEU A 116 11.31 -0.76 7.17
N GLY A 117 12.23 -1.69 6.90
CA GLY A 117 11.91 -3.09 6.59
C GLY A 117 11.07 -3.78 7.66
N GLY A 118 11.37 -3.56 8.95
CA GLY A 118 10.58 -4.15 10.04
C GLY A 118 9.14 -3.62 10.11
N LEU A 119 8.86 -2.42 9.60
CA LEU A 119 7.48 -1.94 9.46
C LEU A 119 6.73 -2.68 8.35
N LEU A 120 7.42 -3.05 7.26
CA LEU A 120 6.80 -3.87 6.20
C LEU A 120 6.42 -5.25 6.72
N GLU A 121 7.31 -5.90 7.48
CA GLU A 121 7.05 -7.20 8.10
C GLU A 121 5.84 -7.14 9.04
N ALA A 122 5.79 -6.13 9.92
CA ALA A 122 4.64 -5.93 10.81
C ALA A 122 3.31 -5.70 10.06
N VAL A 123 3.35 -4.97 8.94
CA VAL A 123 2.14 -4.74 8.11
C VAL A 123 1.71 -6.02 7.39
N ASP A 124 2.65 -6.84 6.94
CA ASP A 124 2.38 -8.12 6.27
C ASP A 124 1.75 -9.14 7.23
N GLU A 125 2.25 -9.19 8.48
CA GLU A 125 1.69 -10.00 9.56
C GLU A 125 0.24 -9.61 9.88
N VAL A 126 -0.04 -8.30 10.02
CA VAL A 126 -1.40 -7.77 10.28
C VAL A 126 -2.34 -8.00 9.10
N SER A 127 -1.83 -7.98 7.87
CA SER A 127 -2.63 -8.23 6.65
C SER A 127 -2.92 -9.72 6.43
N SER A 128 -2.09 -10.60 7.00
CA SER A 128 -2.21 -12.05 6.92
C SER A 128 -3.08 -12.66 8.05
N GLU A 129 -3.49 -11.86 9.04
CA GLU A 129 -4.43 -12.31 10.05
C GLU A 129 -5.80 -12.55 9.40
N PRO A 130 -6.32 -13.80 9.39
CA PRO A 130 -7.59 -14.09 8.75
C PRO A 130 -8.67 -13.26 9.46
N ALA A 131 -9.46 -12.51 8.68
CA ALA A 131 -10.66 -11.86 9.17
C ALA A 131 -11.48 -12.92 9.93
N ALA A 132 -11.44 -12.84 11.27
CA ALA A 132 -12.17 -13.77 12.11
C ALA A 132 -13.63 -13.74 11.64
N PRO A 133 -14.27 -14.91 11.41
CA PRO A 133 -15.68 -14.91 11.04
C PRO A 133 -16.44 -14.11 12.09
N PRO A 134 -17.43 -13.29 11.69
CA PRO A 134 -18.22 -12.51 12.62
C PRO A 134 -18.70 -13.48 13.69
N LYS A 135 -18.41 -13.16 14.96
CA LYS A 135 -18.83 -13.97 16.09
C LYS A 135 -20.34 -14.15 15.99
N GLU A 136 -20.79 -15.27 15.43
CA GLU A 136 -22.15 -15.72 15.58
C GLU A 136 -22.37 -15.82 17.08
N THR A 137 -23.14 -14.86 17.56
CA THR A 137 -23.46 -14.66 18.96
C THR A 137 -23.84 -16.02 19.53
N ARG A 138 -23.09 -16.51 20.51
CA ARG A 138 -23.29 -17.78 21.24
C ARG A 138 -24.77 -18.03 21.64
N GLN A 139 -25.56 -16.96 21.74
CA GLN A 139 -27.01 -16.98 21.93
C GLN A 139 -27.83 -17.62 20.78
N GLN A 140 -27.42 -17.52 19.51
CA GLN A 140 -28.13 -18.15 18.39
C GLN A 140 -27.96 -19.68 18.38
N GLN A 141 -26.79 -20.18 18.80
CA GLN A 141 -26.54 -21.61 18.94
C GLN A 141 -27.35 -22.23 20.10
N ASP A 142 -27.51 -21.50 21.22
CA ASP A 142 -28.34 -21.92 22.35
C ASP A 142 -29.86 -21.92 22.04
N LEU A 143 -30.33 -21.02 21.17
CA LEU A 143 -31.72 -21.07 20.71
C LEU A 143 -31.97 -22.27 19.77
N GLN A 144 -31.03 -22.58 18.87
CA GLN A 144 -31.20 -23.69 17.93
C GLN A 144 -31.18 -25.07 18.62
N THR A 145 -30.38 -25.26 19.67
CA THR A 145 -30.39 -26.50 20.46
C THR A 145 -31.69 -26.67 21.26
N ARG A 146 -32.23 -25.58 21.82
CA ARG A 146 -33.54 -25.62 22.52
C ARG A 146 -34.70 -25.97 21.61
N ILE A 147 -34.72 -25.45 20.38
CA ILE A 147 -35.79 -25.73 19.40
C ILE A 147 -35.71 -27.19 18.93
N ARG A 148 -34.51 -27.78 18.75
CA ARG A 148 -34.39 -29.19 18.37
C ARG A 148 -34.84 -30.17 19.46
N LEU A 149 -34.62 -29.84 20.73
CA LEU A 149 -35.00 -30.70 21.86
C LEU A 149 -36.50 -30.68 22.17
N SER A 150 -37.23 -29.68 21.68
CA SER A 150 -38.67 -29.55 21.89
C SER A 150 -39.52 -30.25 20.82
N ASN A 151 -38.91 -30.75 19.73
CA ASN A 151 -39.62 -31.39 18.61
C ASN A 151 -39.52 -32.93 18.57
N THR A 152 -38.99 -33.58 19.62
CA THR A 152 -38.93 -35.05 19.74
C THR A 152 -39.78 -35.63 20.86
N ARG A 153 -40.73 -34.83 21.39
CA ARG A 153 -41.80 -35.29 22.28
C ARG A 153 -43.13 -34.71 21.81
N GLY A 154 -43.73 -35.40 20.85
CA GLY A 154 -45.06 -35.17 20.30
C GLY A 154 -45.38 -36.27 19.31
#